data_AF-A0A179BHU9-F1
#
_entry.id   AF-A0A179BHU9-F1
#
_cell.length_a   1.000
_cell.length_b   1.000
_cell.length_c   1.000
_cell.angle_alpha   90.00
_cell.angle_beta   90.00
_cell.angle_gamma   90.00
#
_symmetry.space_group_name_H-M   'P 1'
#
loop_
_entity.id
_entity.type
_entity.pdbx_description
1 polymer ?
#
loop_
_entity_poly.entity_id
_entity_poly.type
_entity_poly.pdbx_seq_one_letter_code
_entity_poly.pdbx_strand_id
1 'polypeptide(L)' 'MSDIAATSPACSRCRGVGLGIKRITTRKDGSIATISYDLKAECSACRGTGLQVMEVHRG' A
#
# COMPACT_ATOMS: atom_id res chain seq x y z
N MET A 1 20.64 4.36 -22.25
CA MET A 1 19.38 5.07 -21.99
C MET A 1 18.90 4.61 -20.64
N SER A 2 18.92 5.51 -19.65
CA SER A 2 18.77 5.18 -18.23
C SER A 2 17.28 5.18 -17.89
N ASP A 3 16.68 4.00 -17.78
CA ASP A 3 15.31 3.83 -17.31
C ASP A 3 15.24 4.09 -15.80
N ILE A 4 15.29 5.36 -15.40
CA ILE A 4 14.85 5.76 -14.06
C ILE A 4 13.33 5.81 -14.13
N ALA A 5 12.69 4.64 -14.08
CA ALA A 5 11.33 4.57 -13.60
C ALA A 5 11.39 5.17 -12.19
N ALA A 6 10.86 6.37 -12.02
CA ALA A 6 10.62 6.95 -10.71
C ALA A 6 9.65 6.00 -9.99
N THR A 7 10.21 5.00 -9.30
CA THR A 7 9.46 4.00 -8.56
C THR A 7 8.83 4.73 -7.40
N SER A 8 7.58 5.16 -7.62
CA SER A 8 6.77 5.73 -6.55
C SER A 8 6.81 4.74 -5.38
N PRO A 9 7.07 5.20 -4.15
CA PRO A 9 7.20 4.30 -3.00
C PRO A 9 5.94 3.45 -2.87
N ALA A 10 6.08 2.24 -2.34
CA ALA A 10 4.91 1.42 -2.05
C ALA A 10 3.99 2.16 -1.06
N CYS A 11 2.68 2.08 -1.28
CA CYS A 11 1.70 2.64 -0.35
C CYS A 11 1.91 2.01 1.04
N SER A 12 2.15 2.83 2.06
CA SER A 12 2.40 2.38 3.43
C SER A 12 1.19 1.67 4.06
N ARG A 13 -0.02 2.00 3.60
CA ARG A 13 -1.27 1.46 4.14
C ARG A 13 -1.53 0.04 3.66
N CYS A 14 -1.51 -0.22 2.35
CA CYS A 14 -1.70 -1.57 1.79
C CYS A 14 -0.39 -2.30 1.49
N ARG A 15 0.77 -1.71 1.85
CA ARG A 15 2.11 -2.26 1.62
C ARG A 15 2.38 -2.67 0.17
N GLY A 16 1.94 -1.85 -0.79
CA GLY A 16 2.11 -2.17 -2.21
C GLY A 16 0.99 -2.97 -2.87
N VAL A 17 0.06 -3.55 -2.11
CA VAL A 17 -0.91 -4.52 -2.65
C VAL A 17 -2.07 -3.89 -3.44
N GLY A 18 -2.43 -2.64 -3.14
CA GLY A 18 -3.57 -1.96 -3.77
C GLY A 18 -4.94 -2.32 -3.18
N LEU A 19 -5.02 -3.34 -2.31
CA LEU A 19 -6.26 -3.78 -1.69
C LEU A 19 -6.48 -3.22 -0.27
N GLY A 20 -7.74 -3.13 0.13
CA GLY A 20 -8.15 -2.77 1.48
C GLY A 20 -7.71 -3.83 2.50
N ILE A 21 -7.17 -3.40 3.64
CA ILE A 21 -6.86 -4.32 4.73
C ILE A 21 -8.15 -4.70 5.46
N LYS A 22 -8.45 -6.00 5.49
CA LYS A 22 -9.61 -6.55 6.22
C LYS A 22 -9.25 -6.89 7.66
N ARG A 23 -8.06 -7.45 7.89
CA ARG A 23 -7.60 -7.85 9.23
C ARG A 23 -6.07 -7.86 9.31
N ILE A 24 -5.54 -7.44 10.45
CA ILE A 24 -4.14 -7.62 10.83
C ILE A 24 -4.11 -8.55 12.03
N THR A 25 -3.38 -9.65 11.91
CA THR A 25 -3.15 -10.58 13.03
C THR A 25 -1.76 -10.30 13.59
N THR A 26 -1.67 -10.06 14.89
CA THR A 26 -0.40 -9.81 15.59
C THR A 26 0.03 -11.03 16.39
N ARG A 27 1.34 -11.20 16.55
CA ARG A 27 1.94 -12.20 17.45
C ARG A 27 1.91 -11.68 18.90
N LYS A 28 2.25 -12.55 19.85
CA LYS A 28 2.32 -12.20 21.29
C LYS A 28 3.33 -11.09 21.59
N ASP A 29 4.36 -10.94 20.77
CA ASP A 29 5.38 -9.87 20.88
C ASP A 29 4.94 -8.54 20.24
N GLY A 30 3.73 -8.47 19.69
CA GLY A 30 3.19 -7.28 19.02
C GLY A 30 3.59 -7.13 17.55
N SER A 31 4.47 -7.98 17.03
CA SER A 31 4.82 -7.97 15.61
C SER A 31 3.66 -8.48 14.74
N ILE A 32 3.61 -8.04 13.47
CA ILE A 32 2.58 -8.49 12.54
C ILE A 32 2.88 -9.93 12.13
N ALA A 33 1.93 -10.83 12.41
CA ALA A 33 1.99 -12.21 11.95
C ALA A 33 1.52 -12.32 10.49
N THR A 34 0.31 -11.81 10.21
CA THR A 34 -0.31 -11.87 8.88
C THR A 34 -1.22 -10.68 8.64
N ILE A 35 -1.41 -10.32 7.37
CA ILE A 35 -2.37 -9.33 6.92
C ILE A 35 -3.31 -10.00 5.92
N SER A 36 -4.61 -9.90 6.16
CA SER A 36 -5.63 -10.35 5.23
C SER A 36 -6.20 -9.15 4.49
N TYR A 37 -6.17 -9.20 3.17
CA TYR A 37 -6.74 -8.17 2.30
C TYR A 37 -8.16 -8.55 1.88
N ASP A 38 -8.99 -7.54 1.65
CA ASP A 38 -10.28 -7.71 1.01
C ASP A 38 -10.10 -7.68 -0.51
N LEU A 39 -10.40 -8.79 -1.18
CA LEU A 39 -10.28 -8.90 -2.64
C LEU A 39 -11.35 -8.08 -3.38
N LYS A 40 -12.40 -7.63 -2.69
CA LYS A 40 -13.49 -6.83 -3.28
C LYS A 40 -13.37 -5.34 -2.98
N ALA A 41 -12.44 -4.94 -2.12
CA ALA A 41 -12.27 -3.55 -1.73
C ALA A 41 -10.86 -3.07 -2.04
N GLU A 42 -10.77 -1.93 -2.71
CA GLU A 42 -9.49 -1.27 -2.98
C GLU A 42 -8.99 -0.51 -1.75
N CYS A 43 -7.67 -0.32 -1.68
CA CYS A 43 -7.09 0.53 -0.66
C CYS A 43 -7.48 1.98 -0.94
N SER A 44 -8.23 2.60 -0.02
CA SER A 44 -8.68 3.99 -0.16
C SER A 44 -7.54 5.01 -0.25
N ALA A 45 -6.38 4.71 0.33
CA ALA A 45 -5.23 5.62 0.32
C ALA A 45 -4.54 5.69 -1.05
N CYS A 46 -4.39 4.56 -1.74
CA CYS A 46 -3.76 4.51 -3.06
C CYS A 46 -4.74 4.29 -4.22
N ARG A 47 -6.03 4.16 -3.93
CA ARG A 47 -7.11 3.91 -4.91
C ARG A 47 -6.77 2.74 -5.84
N GLY A 48 -6.43 1.59 -5.26
CA GLY A 48 -6.12 0.38 -6.03
C GLY A 48 -4.69 0.31 -6.58
N THR A 49 -3.96 1.41 -6.68
CA THR A 49 -2.65 1.43 -7.39
C THR A 49 -1.51 0.71 -6.67
N GLY A 50 -1.62 0.54 -5.35
CA GLY A 50 -0.53 0.02 -4.52
C GLY A 50 0.61 1.00 -4.30
N LEU A 51 0.62 2.15 -4.96
CA LEU A 51 1.70 3.14 -4.89
C LEU A 51 1.31 4.32 -3.99
N GLN A 52 2.31 4.96 -3.38
CA GLN A 52 2.10 6.18 -2.62
C GLN A 52 1.68 7.28 -3.59
N VAL A 53 0.48 7.82 -3.39
CA VAL A 53 -0.01 8.94 -4.17
C VAL A 53 0.73 10.18 -3.68
N MET A 54 1.74 10.62 -4.42
CA MET A 54 2.36 11.91 -4.18
C MET A 54 1.41 12.98 -4.70
N GLU A 55 1.00 13.92 -3.85
CA GLU A 55 0.36 15.15 -4.32
C GLU A 55 1.38 15.93 -5.14
N VAL A 56 1.18 15.99 -6.45
CA VAL A 56 2.01 16.82 -7.32
C VAL A 56 1.59 18.27 -7.08
N HIS A 57 2.27 18.96 -6.17
CA HIS A 57 2.14 20.41 -6.07
C HIS A 57 2.73 21.03 -7.34
N ARG A 58 1.86 21.32 -8.31
CA ARG A 58 2.19 22.19 -9.44
C ARG A 58 2.18 23.62 -8.92
N GLY A 59 3.37 24.09 -8.53
CA GLY A 59 3.64 25.53 -8.35
C GLY A 59 3.72 26.25 -9.70
#